data_AF-A0A8I3MC32-F1
#
_entry.id   AF-A0A8I3MC32-F1
#
_cell.length_a   1.000
_cell.length_b   1.000
_cell.length_c   1.000
_cell.angle_alpha   90.00
_cell.angle_beta   90.00
_cell.angle_gamma   90.00
#
_symmetry.space_group_name_H-M   'P 1'
#
loop_
_entity.id
_entity.type
_entity.pdbx_description
1 polymer ?
#
loop_
_entity_poly.entity_id
_entity_poly.type
_entity_poly.pdbx_seq_one_letter_code
_entity_poly.pdbx_strand_id
1 'polypeptide(L)'
;MGCAERHFPAAGGERRESGRGRGGGGRRGRGGGRRRWQRAGTHAAPRPPVCSAPTPAAAARCPLTSGVSICCCLFILFLFLSELTGFITTEVVNELYVDDPDKDSGGKIDVSLNISLPNLHCELVGLDIQDEMGRHEVGHIDNSMRIPVNNGAGCRFEGHFSINKVPGNFHVSTHSATAQPQNPDMTHVIHKLSFGDTLQVQNVHGAFNALGGADRLTSNPLASHDYILKIVPTVYEDKSGKQRYSYQYTVANKEYVAYSHTGRIIPAIWFRYDLSPITVKYTERRQPLYRFITTMFSMKFNPFLTWGCSTHRKRHVNAPSHVRRNIMSSPTPRSCGRSATSAPCPSARTTGSRWFEDTAKVSKLAR
;
A
#
# COMPACT_ATOMS: atom_id res chain seq x y z
N MET A 1 4.81 9.62 40.92
CA MET A 1 5.53 8.33 41.08
C MET A 1 6.50 8.19 39.90
N GLY A 2 7.76 7.81 40.14
CA GLY A 2 8.63 7.23 39.12
C GLY A 2 9.33 8.18 38.14
N CYS A 3 10.53 8.63 38.52
CA CYS A 3 11.59 9.10 37.63
C CYS A 3 12.81 8.13 37.80
N ALA A 4 13.81 8.04 36.92
CA ALA A 4 14.10 8.84 35.74
C ALA A 4 14.88 8.05 34.66
N GLU A 5 14.98 8.66 33.48
CA GLU A 5 16.14 8.74 32.58
C GLU A 5 17.51 8.07 32.94
N ARG A 6 18.08 7.44 31.89
CA ARG A 6 19.49 7.45 31.44
C ARG A 6 20.63 6.66 32.15
N HIS A 7 21.65 6.46 31.29
CA HIS A 7 23.10 6.34 31.51
C HIS A 7 23.76 4.95 31.62
N PHE A 8 24.72 4.76 30.70
CA PHE A 8 25.88 3.88 30.83
C PHE A 8 26.66 4.15 32.12
N PRO A 9 27.44 3.17 32.58
CA PRO A 9 28.88 3.46 32.65
C PRO A 9 29.77 2.35 32.08
N ALA A 10 30.97 2.74 31.67
CA ALA A 10 32.12 1.84 31.56
C ALA A 10 32.86 1.81 32.91
N ALA A 11 33.45 0.68 33.26
CA ALA A 11 34.42 0.59 34.36
C ALA A 11 35.51 -0.43 34.02
N GLY A 12 36.76 0.03 33.94
CA GLY A 12 37.93 -0.84 34.08
C GLY A 12 38.25 -1.05 35.56
N GLY A 13 38.96 -2.13 35.88
CA GLY A 13 39.38 -2.41 37.26
C GLY A 13 40.41 -3.53 37.32
N GLU A 14 41.66 -3.17 37.58
CA GLU A 14 42.75 -4.12 37.85
C GLU A 14 42.47 -5.02 39.06
N ARG A 15 43.02 -6.23 39.05
CA ARG A 15 43.46 -6.87 40.29
C ARG A 15 44.77 -7.64 40.10
N ARG A 16 45.75 -7.32 40.95
CA ARG A 16 47.03 -8.02 41.09
C ARG A 16 46.86 -9.32 41.86
N GLU A 17 47.74 -10.29 41.57
CA GLU A 17 48.55 -11.11 42.49
C GLU A 17 49.53 -11.94 41.62
N SER A 18 50.84 -11.71 41.64
CA SER A 18 51.86 -12.34 42.49
C SER A 18 51.79 -13.89 42.55
N GLY A 19 52.85 -14.66 42.25
CA GLY A 19 54.20 -14.30 41.80
C GLY A 19 55.17 -15.51 41.93
N ARG A 20 56.47 -15.27 41.65
CA ARG A 20 57.61 -16.24 41.75
C ARG A 20 57.57 -17.40 40.71
N GLY A 21 58.67 -17.86 40.13
CA GLY A 21 60.06 -17.37 40.12
C GLY A 21 61.08 -18.48 39.79
N ARG A 22 62.23 -18.12 39.20
CA ARG A 22 63.38 -18.98 38.81
C ARG A 22 63.12 -19.91 37.59
N GLY A 23 64.10 -20.24 36.75
CA GLY A 23 65.50 -19.78 36.66
C GLY A 23 66.46 -20.87 36.16
N GLY A 24 67.33 -20.55 35.18
CA GLY A 24 68.35 -21.45 34.59
C GLY A 24 67.87 -22.16 33.31
N GLY A 25 68.67 -22.35 32.25
CA GLY A 25 70.10 -22.11 32.06
C GLY A 25 70.88 -23.41 31.85
N GLY A 26 71.09 -23.86 30.60
CA GLY A 26 71.71 -25.17 30.32
C GLY A 26 72.23 -25.34 28.88
N ARG A 27 73.52 -25.62 28.75
CA ARG A 27 74.36 -25.56 27.53
C ARG A 27 74.12 -26.64 26.45
N ARG A 28 74.52 -26.27 25.23
CA ARG A 28 75.06 -27.06 24.10
C ARG A 28 75.39 -28.56 24.35
N GLY A 29 75.06 -29.39 23.35
CA GLY A 29 75.73 -30.67 23.08
C GLY A 29 75.76 -31.00 21.57
N ARG A 30 76.96 -31.19 21.00
CA ARG A 30 77.16 -31.73 19.64
C ARG A 30 77.41 -33.24 19.76
N GLY A 31 76.79 -34.06 18.90
CA GLY A 31 77.09 -35.50 18.84
C GLY A 31 76.73 -36.07 17.47
N GLY A 32 77.74 -36.47 16.69
CA GLY A 32 77.54 -37.15 15.41
C GLY A 32 77.75 -38.66 15.57
N GLY A 33 76.87 -39.46 14.96
CA GLY A 33 76.99 -40.92 14.92
C GLY A 33 76.73 -41.44 13.50
N ARG A 34 77.72 -42.13 12.93
CA ARG A 34 77.62 -42.90 11.66
C ARG A 34 77.58 -44.40 11.96
N ARG A 35 77.27 -45.18 10.92
CA ARG A 35 77.11 -46.67 10.86
C ARG A 35 75.68 -47.08 11.30
N ARG A 36 75.05 -48.10 10.72
CA ARG A 36 75.57 -49.24 9.93
C ARG A 36 74.55 -49.67 8.85
N TRP A 37 75.03 -50.13 7.69
CA TRP A 37 74.18 -50.85 6.72
C TRP A 37 74.10 -52.34 7.12
N GLN A 38 72.92 -52.93 7.08
CA GLN A 38 72.71 -54.39 7.03
C GLN A 38 71.74 -54.71 5.88
N ARG A 39 72.02 -55.79 5.15
CA ARG A 39 71.25 -56.24 3.98
C ARG A 39 70.20 -57.28 4.35
N ALA A 40 69.15 -57.31 3.53
CA ALA A 40 68.32 -58.45 3.16
C ALA A 40 67.51 -59.16 4.27
N GLY A 41 66.18 -59.10 4.10
CA GLY A 41 65.19 -59.96 4.74
C GLY A 41 63.90 -59.93 3.92
N THR A 42 63.70 -60.92 3.07
CA THR A 42 62.49 -61.04 2.23
C THR A 42 61.31 -61.51 3.08
N HIS A 43 60.37 -60.60 3.37
CA HIS A 43 59.07 -60.95 3.96
C HIS A 43 57.90 -60.44 3.11
N ALA A 44 56.85 -61.26 3.06
CA ALA A 44 55.73 -61.10 2.14
C ALA A 44 54.92 -59.82 2.39
N ALA A 45 54.34 -59.27 1.33
CA ALA A 45 53.41 -58.15 1.42
C ALA A 45 52.12 -58.56 2.16
N PRO A 46 51.63 -57.75 3.13
CA PRO A 46 50.34 -57.99 3.76
C PRO A 46 49.20 -57.70 2.77
N ARG A 47 48.15 -58.52 2.80
CA ARG A 47 46.92 -58.30 2.02
C ARG A 47 46.22 -57.02 2.51
N PRO A 48 45.57 -56.24 1.61
CA PRO A 48 44.77 -55.08 2.03
C PRO A 48 43.56 -55.52 2.87
N PRO A 49 43.09 -54.69 3.81
CA PRO A 49 41.90 -54.99 4.59
C PRO A 49 40.65 -54.97 3.70
N VAL A 50 39.75 -55.93 3.92
CA VAL A 50 38.46 -56.01 3.23
C VAL A 50 37.55 -54.89 3.75
N CYS A 51 37.07 -54.03 2.86
CA CYS A 51 36.04 -53.05 3.20
C CYS A 51 34.71 -53.76 3.46
N SER A 52 34.36 -53.94 4.74
CA SER A 52 32.99 -54.28 5.13
C SER A 52 32.04 -53.17 4.69
N ALA A 53 31.03 -53.50 3.88
CA ALA A 53 30.02 -52.54 3.47
C ALA A 53 29.30 -51.95 4.70
N PRO A 54 29.03 -50.64 4.75
CA PRO A 54 28.23 -50.06 5.81
C PRO A 54 26.81 -50.61 5.71
N THR A 55 26.33 -51.24 6.78
CA THR A 55 24.91 -51.60 6.95
C THR A 55 24.05 -50.35 6.74
N PRO A 56 22.86 -50.46 6.12
CA PRO A 56 21.98 -49.31 5.94
C PRO A 56 21.55 -48.81 7.32
N ALA A 57 22.11 -47.68 7.75
CA ALA A 57 21.67 -46.98 8.94
C ALA A 57 20.17 -46.70 8.80
N ALA A 58 19.40 -47.11 9.81
CA ALA A 58 17.94 -47.05 9.76
C ALA A 58 17.46 -45.69 9.29
N ALA A 59 16.55 -45.67 8.31
CA ALA A 59 15.94 -44.45 7.83
C ALA A 59 15.16 -43.78 8.98
N ALA A 60 15.81 -42.80 9.62
CA ALA A 60 15.21 -41.98 10.66
C ALA A 60 14.07 -41.18 10.03
N ARG A 61 12.86 -41.75 10.07
CA ARG A 61 11.61 -41.05 9.77
C ARG A 61 11.48 -39.93 10.79
N CYS A 62 11.90 -38.72 10.43
CA CYS A 62 11.76 -37.55 11.28
C CYS A 62 10.29 -37.10 11.24
N PRO A 63 9.46 -37.31 12.29
CA PRO A 63 8.08 -36.85 12.26
C PRO A 63 7.99 -35.31 12.21
N LEU A 64 9.04 -34.63 12.67
CA LEU A 64 9.18 -33.17 12.70
C LEU A 64 9.28 -32.51 11.31
N THR A 65 9.57 -33.25 10.22
CA THR A 65 9.62 -32.66 8.87
C THR A 65 8.24 -32.53 8.23
N SER A 66 7.28 -33.37 8.62
CA SER A 66 5.94 -33.38 8.02
C SER A 66 5.15 -32.11 8.37
N GLY A 67 5.17 -31.69 9.64
CA GLY A 67 4.48 -30.48 10.09
C GLY A 67 4.98 -29.21 9.40
N VAL A 68 6.30 -29.05 9.27
CA VAL A 68 6.91 -27.91 8.57
C VAL A 68 6.47 -27.87 7.10
N SER A 69 6.48 -29.01 6.42
CA SER A 69 6.01 -29.09 5.02
C SER A 69 4.55 -28.68 4.87
N ILE A 70 3.66 -29.16 5.76
CA ILE A 70 2.23 -28.85 5.74
C ILE A 70 2.01 -27.34 5.98
N CYS A 71 2.69 -26.76 6.97
CA CYS A 71 2.63 -25.31 7.23
C CYS A 71 3.12 -24.48 6.03
N CYS A 72 4.19 -24.89 5.35
CA CYS A 72 4.65 -24.23 4.13
C CYS A 72 3.63 -24.32 2.99
N CYS A 73 3.00 -25.48 2.77
CA CYS A 73 1.95 -25.64 1.75
C CYS A 73 0.72 -24.75 2.06
N LEU A 74 0.27 -24.69 3.31
CA LEU A 74 -0.84 -23.83 3.73
C LEU A 74 -0.51 -22.35 3.54
N PHE A 75 0.72 -21.92 3.85
CA PHE A 75 1.16 -20.54 3.64
C PHE A 75 1.24 -20.17 2.15
N ILE A 76 1.75 -21.06 1.29
CA ILE A 76 1.76 -20.85 -0.17
C ILE A 76 0.34 -20.80 -0.74
N LEU A 77 -0.57 -21.65 -0.25
CA LEU A 77 -1.99 -21.62 -0.64
C LEU A 77 -2.66 -20.31 -0.20
N PHE A 78 -2.41 -19.85 1.02
CA PHE A 78 -2.91 -18.57 1.52
C PHE A 78 -2.43 -17.39 0.66
N LEU A 79 -1.12 -17.33 0.35
CA LEU A 79 -0.56 -16.30 -0.52
C LEU A 79 -1.16 -16.35 -1.94
N PHE A 80 -1.33 -17.55 -2.51
CA PHE A 80 -1.97 -17.73 -3.82
C PHE A 80 -3.43 -17.26 -3.81
N LEU A 81 -4.20 -17.62 -2.79
CA LEU A 81 -5.59 -17.16 -2.64
C LEU A 81 -5.66 -15.65 -2.47
N SER A 82 -4.74 -15.04 -1.71
CA SER A 82 -4.65 -13.59 -1.55
C SER A 82 -4.39 -12.87 -2.87
N GLU A 83 -3.44 -13.32 -3.69
CA GLU A 83 -3.20 -12.75 -5.03
C GLU A 83 -4.33 -13.04 -6.02
N LEU A 84 -4.96 -14.21 -5.93
CA LEU A 84 -6.11 -14.56 -6.77
C LEU A 84 -7.31 -13.65 -6.44
N THR A 85 -7.58 -13.40 -5.15
CA THR A 85 -8.56 -12.40 -4.73
C THR A 85 -8.17 -11.01 -5.23
N GLY A 86 -6.91 -10.60 -5.05
CA GLY A 86 -6.38 -9.31 -5.55
C GLY A 86 -6.50 -9.11 -7.07
N PHE A 87 -6.34 -10.19 -7.85
CA PHE A 87 -6.54 -10.19 -9.30
C PHE A 87 -8.03 -10.14 -9.70
N ILE A 88 -8.91 -10.74 -8.91
CA ILE A 88 -10.37 -10.74 -9.15
C ILE A 88 -11.00 -9.40 -8.74
N THR A 89 -10.48 -8.76 -7.68
CA THR A 89 -10.93 -7.43 -7.22
C THR A 89 -10.69 -6.34 -8.27
N THR A 90 -11.53 -5.32 -8.23
CA THR A 90 -11.47 -4.17 -9.13
C THR A 90 -10.65 -3.04 -8.52
N GLU A 91 -10.00 -2.27 -9.38
CA GLU A 91 -9.38 -1.01 -9.00
C GLU A 91 -10.07 0.11 -9.75
N VAL A 92 -10.45 1.16 -9.01
CA VAL A 92 -11.04 2.38 -9.57
C VAL A 92 -9.91 3.38 -9.78
N VAL A 93 -9.59 3.67 -11.04
CA VAL A 93 -8.57 4.66 -11.40
C VAL A 93 -9.23 6.01 -11.61
N ASN A 94 -8.67 7.06 -11.01
CA ASN A 94 -9.12 8.44 -11.19
C ASN A 94 -8.27 9.19 -12.23
N GLU A 95 -8.92 9.69 -13.27
CA GLU A 95 -8.35 10.53 -14.31
C GLU A 95 -9.00 11.93 -14.25
N LEU A 96 -8.25 12.99 -14.58
CA LEU A 96 -8.74 14.38 -14.60
C LEU A 96 -8.62 14.93 -16.01
N TYR A 97 -9.67 15.59 -16.51
CA TYR A 97 -9.66 16.23 -17.82
C TYR A 97 -10.53 17.51 -17.84
N VAL A 98 -10.47 18.25 -18.96
CA VAL A 98 -11.15 19.53 -19.17
C VAL A 98 -12.08 19.41 -20.39
N ASP A 99 -13.25 18.84 -20.17
CA ASP A 99 -14.36 18.70 -21.12
C ASP A 99 -15.66 18.59 -20.31
N ASP A 100 -16.78 19.10 -20.84
CA ASP A 100 -18.11 18.73 -20.33
C ASP A 100 -18.34 17.24 -20.64
N PRO A 101 -18.49 16.37 -19.63
CA PRO A 101 -18.69 14.95 -19.86
C PRO A 101 -20.06 14.61 -20.46
N ASP A 102 -21.03 15.49 -20.29
CA ASP A 102 -22.45 15.19 -20.38
C ASP A 102 -23.10 16.11 -21.42
N LYS A 103 -22.68 15.91 -22.67
CA LYS A 103 -23.09 16.71 -23.84
C LYS A 103 -24.53 16.43 -24.25
N ASP A 104 -25.06 15.26 -23.89
CA ASP A 104 -26.38 14.78 -24.30
C ASP A 104 -27.53 15.34 -23.44
N SER A 105 -27.28 15.73 -22.18
CA SER A 105 -28.32 16.29 -21.27
C SER A 105 -28.75 17.74 -21.58
N GLY A 106 -28.53 18.21 -22.81
CA GLY A 106 -29.07 19.48 -23.30
C GLY A 106 -28.64 20.73 -22.51
N GLY A 107 -27.50 20.68 -21.82
CA GLY A 107 -27.00 21.80 -21.01
C GLY A 107 -27.68 21.95 -19.64
N LYS A 108 -28.35 20.91 -19.11
CA LYS A 108 -28.99 20.91 -17.79
C LYS A 108 -28.35 19.92 -16.81
N ILE A 109 -28.61 20.12 -15.51
CA ILE A 109 -28.22 19.26 -14.39
C ILE A 109 -29.44 19.06 -13.51
N ASP A 110 -29.79 17.82 -13.20
CA ASP A 110 -30.88 17.52 -12.26
C ASP A 110 -30.41 17.68 -10.81
N VAL A 111 -31.24 18.32 -9.98
CA VAL A 111 -30.99 18.60 -8.58
C VAL A 111 -32.05 17.91 -7.73
N SER A 112 -31.61 17.27 -6.66
CA SER A 112 -32.48 16.72 -5.62
C SER A 112 -32.17 17.40 -4.29
N LEU A 113 -33.09 18.23 -3.82
CA LEU A 113 -33.02 18.93 -2.53
C LEU A 113 -33.99 18.30 -1.53
N ASN A 114 -33.55 18.08 -0.30
CA ASN A 114 -34.35 17.62 0.83
C ASN A 114 -33.95 18.40 2.08
N ILE A 115 -34.85 19.27 2.54
CA ILE A 115 -34.61 20.25 3.61
C ILE A 115 -35.82 20.32 4.53
N SER A 116 -35.61 20.42 5.84
CA SER A 116 -36.67 20.59 6.84
C SER A 116 -36.53 21.91 7.58
N LEU A 117 -37.61 22.68 7.64
CA LEU A 117 -37.74 23.92 8.40
C LEU A 117 -38.79 23.68 9.49
N PRO A 118 -38.42 23.43 10.76
CA PRO A 118 -39.35 22.97 11.79
C PRO A 118 -40.34 24.04 12.30
N ASN A 119 -40.06 25.31 11.99
CA ASN A 119 -40.79 26.48 12.48
C ASN A 119 -41.47 27.29 11.36
N LEU A 120 -41.55 26.73 10.13
CA LEU A 120 -42.17 27.39 8.97
C LEU A 120 -43.21 26.47 8.30
N HIS A 121 -44.43 26.98 8.14
CA HIS A 121 -45.54 26.26 7.50
C HIS A 121 -45.30 25.96 6.01
N CYS A 122 -45.72 24.77 5.56
CA CYS A 122 -45.54 24.31 4.16
C CYS A 122 -46.19 25.19 3.08
N GLU A 123 -47.24 25.95 3.42
CA GLU A 123 -47.88 26.87 2.47
C GLU A 123 -47.00 28.06 2.13
N LEU A 124 -46.09 28.44 3.04
CA LEU A 124 -45.21 29.60 2.89
C LEU A 124 -43.92 29.27 2.13
N VAL A 125 -43.47 28.01 2.16
CA VAL A 125 -42.19 27.59 1.55
C VAL A 125 -42.28 27.58 0.03
N GLY A 126 -41.38 28.32 -0.63
CA GLY A 126 -41.15 28.30 -2.07
C GLY A 126 -39.71 27.95 -2.43
N LEU A 127 -39.51 27.45 -3.65
CA LEU A 127 -38.20 27.33 -4.29
C LEU A 127 -38.16 28.32 -5.46
N ASP A 128 -37.17 29.20 -5.46
CA ASP A 128 -36.93 30.16 -6.54
C ASP A 128 -35.62 29.80 -7.25
N ILE A 129 -35.59 29.91 -8.58
CA ILE A 129 -34.41 29.57 -9.41
C ILE A 129 -34.03 30.79 -10.24
N GLN A 130 -32.74 31.14 -10.26
CA GLN A 130 -32.22 32.27 -11.01
C GLN A 130 -30.82 31.97 -11.56
N ASP A 131 -30.61 32.11 -12.88
CA ASP A 131 -29.30 31.93 -13.50
C ASP A 131 -28.84 33.12 -14.34
N GLU A 132 -27.53 33.18 -14.63
CA GLU A 132 -26.92 34.26 -15.41
C GLU A 132 -27.35 34.26 -16.90
N MET A 133 -27.97 33.17 -17.38
CA MET A 133 -28.60 33.11 -18.70
C MET A 133 -29.98 33.79 -18.75
N GLY A 134 -30.42 34.39 -17.65
CA GLY A 134 -31.65 35.17 -17.57
C GLY A 134 -32.90 34.35 -17.27
N ARG A 135 -32.78 33.07 -16.93
CA ARG A 135 -33.91 32.29 -16.42
C ARG A 135 -34.19 32.74 -14.98
N HIS A 136 -35.44 33.10 -14.73
CA HIS A 136 -35.93 33.41 -13.39
C HIS A 136 -37.30 32.77 -13.19
N GLU A 137 -37.34 31.72 -12.37
CA GLU A 137 -38.55 30.97 -12.04
C GLU A 137 -38.85 31.20 -10.56
N VAL A 138 -39.99 31.83 -10.26
CA VAL A 138 -40.44 32.12 -8.90
C VAL A 138 -41.43 31.04 -8.45
N GLY A 139 -41.20 30.45 -7.27
CA GLY A 139 -42.08 29.44 -6.70
C GLY A 139 -42.22 28.18 -7.57
N HIS A 140 -41.10 27.61 -8.04
CA HIS A 140 -41.07 26.36 -8.80
C HIS A 140 -41.73 25.21 -8.01
N ILE A 141 -42.90 24.73 -8.48
CA ILE A 141 -43.71 23.71 -7.80
C ILE A 141 -43.48 22.30 -8.39
N ASP A 142 -43.00 22.21 -9.63
CA ASP A 142 -42.90 20.95 -10.37
C ASP A 142 -42.06 19.91 -9.63
N ASN A 143 -42.61 18.70 -9.49
CA ASN A 143 -42.03 17.57 -8.73
C ASN A 143 -41.57 17.93 -7.30
N SER A 144 -42.18 18.93 -6.66
CA SER A 144 -41.97 19.25 -5.25
C SER A 144 -43.01 18.58 -4.35
N MET A 145 -42.55 18.06 -3.21
CA MET A 145 -43.38 17.48 -2.16
C MET A 145 -43.17 18.26 -0.86
N ARG A 146 -44.27 18.63 -0.22
CA ARG A 146 -44.28 19.40 1.04
C ARG A 146 -44.92 18.53 2.12
N ILE A 147 -44.12 18.07 3.06
CA ILE A 147 -44.53 17.15 4.13
C ILE A 147 -44.62 17.95 5.43
N PRO A 148 -45.78 18.06 6.09
CA PRO A 148 -45.89 18.75 7.36
C PRO A 148 -45.10 18.02 8.45
N VAL A 149 -44.35 18.78 9.24
CA VAL A 149 -43.54 18.32 10.38
C VAL A 149 -44.03 19.04 11.64
N ASN A 150 -43.76 18.49 12.82
CA ASN A 150 -44.08 19.13 14.10
C ASN A 150 -45.57 19.54 14.22
N ASN A 151 -46.47 18.57 13.98
CA ASN A 151 -47.94 18.76 13.94
C ASN A 151 -48.42 19.86 12.96
N GLY A 152 -47.64 20.16 11.92
CA GLY A 152 -47.97 21.14 10.89
C GLY A 152 -47.31 22.52 11.07
N ALA A 153 -46.65 22.77 12.21
CA ALA A 153 -45.91 24.02 12.45
C ALA A 153 -44.63 24.14 11.58
N GLY A 154 -44.08 23.01 11.14
CA GLY A 154 -42.91 22.94 10.27
C GLY A 154 -43.19 22.26 8.94
N CYS A 155 -42.23 22.37 8.02
CA CYS A 155 -42.29 21.74 6.71
C CYS A 155 -40.99 21.03 6.35
N ARG A 156 -41.11 19.82 5.81
CA ARG A 156 -40.06 19.15 5.05
C ARG A 156 -40.36 19.30 3.57
N PHE A 157 -39.48 20.00 2.88
CA PHE A 157 -39.54 20.27 1.45
C PHE A 157 -38.59 19.31 0.72
N GLU A 158 -39.14 18.51 -0.18
CA GLU A 158 -38.38 17.66 -1.10
C GLU A 158 -38.65 18.15 -2.53
N GLY A 159 -37.61 18.47 -3.29
CA GLY A 159 -37.73 19.05 -4.63
C GLY A 159 -36.80 18.40 -5.63
N HIS A 160 -37.33 18.05 -6.80
CA HIS A 160 -36.61 17.49 -7.93
C HIS A 160 -36.74 18.40 -9.16
N PHE A 161 -35.70 19.19 -9.44
CA PHE A 161 -35.74 20.26 -10.44
C PHE A 161 -34.44 20.30 -11.24
N SER A 162 -34.48 20.81 -12.48
CA SER A 162 -33.29 20.90 -13.33
C SER A 162 -32.75 22.34 -13.38
N ILE A 163 -31.44 22.49 -13.17
CA ILE A 163 -30.71 23.76 -13.34
C ILE A 163 -29.91 23.77 -14.64
N ASN A 164 -29.66 24.95 -15.22
CA ASN A 164 -28.79 25.08 -16.38
C ASN A 164 -27.31 24.94 -15.99
N LYS A 165 -26.46 24.46 -16.91
CA LYS A 165 -24.99 24.35 -16.78
C LYS A 165 -24.27 25.71 -16.87
N VAL A 166 -24.76 26.70 -16.15
CA VAL A 166 -24.19 28.05 -16.03
C VAL A 166 -24.22 28.50 -14.56
N PRO A 167 -23.33 29.41 -14.12
CA PRO A 167 -23.40 29.96 -12.78
C PRO A 167 -24.78 30.56 -12.47
N GLY A 168 -25.19 30.42 -11.20
CA GLY A 168 -26.53 30.84 -10.79
C GLY A 168 -26.79 30.62 -9.32
N ASN A 169 -28.06 30.71 -8.95
CA ASN A 169 -28.54 30.36 -7.62
C ASN A 169 -29.93 29.72 -7.69
N PHE A 170 -30.22 28.87 -6.71
CA PHE A 170 -31.59 28.58 -6.32
C PHE A 170 -31.71 28.89 -4.83
N HIS A 171 -32.88 29.33 -4.38
CA HIS A 171 -33.09 29.71 -2.99
C HIS A 171 -34.44 29.23 -2.47
N VAL A 172 -34.46 28.81 -1.21
CA VAL A 172 -35.70 28.50 -0.49
C VAL A 172 -36.11 29.76 0.28
N SER A 173 -37.31 30.25 0.00
CA SER A 173 -37.79 31.55 0.47
C SER A 173 -39.28 31.49 0.84
N THR A 174 -39.83 32.60 1.35
CA THR A 174 -41.30 32.76 1.43
C THR A 174 -41.89 33.50 0.23
N HIS A 175 -41.11 33.91 -0.78
CA HIS A 175 -41.57 34.79 -1.85
C HIS A 175 -42.78 34.27 -2.64
N SER A 176 -42.88 32.93 -2.80
CA SER A 176 -44.01 32.30 -3.49
C SER A 176 -45.34 32.33 -2.72
N ALA A 177 -45.33 32.72 -1.44
CA ALA A 177 -46.52 32.75 -0.58
C ALA A 177 -47.44 33.93 -0.92
N THR A 178 -48.74 33.66 -0.99
CA THR A 178 -49.80 34.67 -1.24
C THR A 178 -49.78 35.83 -0.23
N ALA A 179 -49.36 35.56 1.02
CA ALA A 179 -49.17 36.56 2.06
C ALA A 179 -47.80 36.36 2.72
N GLN A 180 -46.99 37.42 2.73
CA GLN A 180 -45.66 37.37 3.35
C GLN A 180 -45.75 37.45 4.88
N PRO A 181 -45.18 36.49 5.62
CA PRO A 181 -45.08 36.57 7.08
C PRO A 181 -44.17 37.75 7.48
N GLN A 182 -44.42 38.38 8.64
CA GLN A 182 -43.56 39.48 9.11
C GLN A 182 -42.21 38.99 9.64
N ASN A 183 -42.20 37.82 10.30
CA ASN A 183 -41.02 37.22 10.92
C ASN A 183 -40.95 35.72 10.57
N PRO A 184 -40.60 35.34 9.32
CA PRO A 184 -40.38 33.93 8.98
C PRO A 184 -39.11 33.41 9.65
N ASP A 185 -39.20 32.22 10.23
CA ASP A 185 -38.05 31.49 10.78
C ASP A 185 -37.39 30.64 9.67
N MET A 186 -36.13 30.92 9.37
CA MET A 186 -35.32 30.21 8.38
C MET A 186 -34.32 29.21 8.98
N THR A 187 -34.45 28.87 10.27
CA THR A 187 -33.76 27.72 10.86
C THR A 187 -34.15 26.43 10.13
N HIS A 188 -33.17 25.58 9.85
CA HIS A 188 -33.37 24.43 8.97
C HIS A 188 -32.36 23.29 9.18
N VAL A 189 -32.70 22.12 8.67
CA VAL A 189 -31.83 20.94 8.58
C VAL A 189 -31.82 20.46 7.12
N ILE A 190 -30.64 20.36 6.51
CA ILE A 190 -30.47 19.83 5.16
C ILE A 190 -30.20 18.33 5.27
N HIS A 191 -31.14 17.51 4.79
CA HIS A 191 -31.00 16.05 4.79
C HIS A 191 -30.19 15.57 3.58
N LYS A 192 -30.45 16.16 2.41
CA LYS A 192 -29.80 15.79 1.16
C LYS A 192 -29.79 16.97 0.19
N LEU A 193 -28.63 17.23 -0.41
CA LEU A 193 -28.51 17.98 -1.65
C LEU A 193 -27.57 17.20 -2.56
N SER A 194 -28.08 16.75 -3.71
CA SER A 194 -27.29 16.02 -4.72
C SER A 194 -27.60 16.49 -6.13
N PHE A 195 -26.61 16.40 -7.00
CA PHE A 195 -26.63 16.88 -8.38
C PHE A 195 -26.30 15.71 -9.33
N GLY A 196 -27.14 15.49 -10.35
CA GLY A 196 -27.08 14.34 -11.27
C GLY A 196 -27.38 13.00 -10.60
N ASP A 197 -26.86 11.91 -11.19
CA ASP A 197 -27.05 10.54 -10.70
C ASP A 197 -26.48 10.35 -9.29
N THR A 198 -27.27 9.71 -8.40
CA THR A 198 -26.76 9.31 -7.08
C THR A 198 -25.87 8.07 -7.18
N LEU A 199 -24.55 8.26 -7.22
CA LEU A 199 -23.57 7.18 -7.15
C LEU A 199 -23.44 6.61 -5.72
N GLN A 200 -24.16 5.55 -5.41
CA GLN A 200 -23.93 4.73 -4.21
C GLN A 200 -22.90 3.62 -4.48
N VAL A 201 -21.69 4.00 -4.94
CA VAL A 201 -20.60 3.04 -5.19
C VAL A 201 -19.74 2.92 -3.94
N GLN A 202 -19.70 1.73 -3.34
CA GLN A 202 -19.00 1.47 -2.06
C GLN A 202 -17.50 1.82 -2.08
N ASN A 203 -16.89 1.89 -3.26
CA ASN A 203 -15.46 2.14 -3.46
C ASN A 203 -15.12 3.58 -3.89
N VAL A 204 -16.09 4.50 -3.98
CA VAL A 204 -15.84 5.91 -4.38
C VAL A 204 -16.13 6.86 -3.23
N HIS A 205 -15.10 7.20 -2.47
CA HIS A 205 -15.16 8.23 -1.43
C HIS A 205 -15.17 9.63 -2.07
N GLY A 206 -16.37 10.15 -2.35
CA GLY A 206 -16.57 11.48 -2.95
C GLY A 206 -17.60 12.35 -2.21
N ALA A 207 -17.46 13.66 -2.35
CA ALA A 207 -18.32 14.66 -1.69
C ALA A 207 -19.63 14.89 -2.48
N PHE A 208 -20.43 13.83 -2.66
CA PHE A 208 -21.69 13.86 -3.42
C PHE A 208 -22.88 14.45 -2.65
N ASN A 209 -22.78 14.53 -1.32
CA ASN A 209 -23.79 15.11 -0.43
C ASN A 209 -23.11 15.82 0.76
N ALA A 210 -22.25 16.81 0.47
CA ALA A 210 -21.45 17.49 1.49
C ALA A 210 -22.29 18.29 2.51
N LEU A 211 -23.53 18.66 2.16
CA LEU A 211 -24.49 19.28 3.09
C LEU A 211 -25.44 18.27 3.78
N GLY A 212 -25.24 16.96 3.59
CA GLY A 212 -26.07 15.93 4.21
C GLY A 212 -25.93 15.92 5.74
N GLY A 213 -27.02 16.23 6.44
CA GLY A 213 -27.04 16.35 7.90
C GLY A 213 -26.57 17.72 8.42
N ALA A 214 -26.49 18.75 7.57
CA ALA A 214 -26.17 20.10 8.01
C ALA A 214 -27.33 20.70 8.83
N ASP A 215 -27.06 21.03 10.09
CA ASP A 215 -28.02 21.57 11.05
C ASP A 215 -27.80 23.09 11.27
N ARG A 216 -28.89 23.85 11.17
CA ARG A 216 -29.00 25.29 11.45
C ARG A 216 -30.23 25.58 12.31
N LEU A 217 -30.44 24.79 13.36
CA LEU A 217 -31.51 24.98 14.34
C LEU A 217 -31.13 25.97 15.46
N THR A 218 -29.84 26.24 15.65
CA THR A 218 -29.32 27.16 16.68
C THR A 218 -28.90 28.53 16.14
N SER A 219 -29.10 28.80 14.85
CA SER A 219 -28.81 30.10 14.21
C SER A 219 -29.92 31.11 14.50
N ASN A 220 -29.73 32.36 14.06
CA ASN A 220 -30.77 33.38 14.20
C ASN A 220 -31.95 33.08 13.24
N PRO A 221 -33.20 32.95 13.73
CA PRO A 221 -34.40 32.72 12.91
C PRO A 221 -34.56 33.69 11.73
N LEU A 222 -34.15 34.95 11.90
CA LEU A 222 -34.30 36.01 10.90
C LEU A 222 -33.04 36.21 10.03
N ALA A 223 -32.07 35.30 10.09
CA ALA A 223 -30.89 35.36 9.23
C ALA A 223 -31.11 34.65 7.90
N SER A 224 -30.52 35.22 6.85
CA SER A 224 -30.31 34.54 5.58
C SER A 224 -29.09 33.62 5.68
N HIS A 225 -29.19 32.47 5.04
CA HIS A 225 -28.15 31.45 4.99
C HIS A 225 -27.67 31.29 3.55
N ASP A 226 -26.44 31.75 3.27
CA ASP A 226 -25.79 31.61 1.96
C ASP A 226 -24.88 30.38 1.95
N TYR A 227 -25.23 29.40 1.14
CA TYR A 227 -24.40 28.26 0.76
C TYR A 227 -23.78 28.51 -0.61
N ILE A 228 -22.46 28.62 -0.65
CA ILE A 228 -21.67 28.80 -1.86
C ILE A 228 -21.14 27.42 -2.27
N LEU A 229 -21.60 26.91 -3.40
CA LEU A 229 -21.36 25.57 -3.90
C LEU A 229 -20.45 25.63 -5.13
N LYS A 230 -19.28 24.99 -5.06
CA LYS A 230 -18.45 24.77 -6.26
C LYS A 230 -18.63 23.33 -6.73
N ILE A 231 -19.36 23.18 -7.83
CA ILE A 231 -19.79 21.91 -8.43
C ILE A 231 -18.68 21.38 -9.35
N VAL A 232 -18.36 20.08 -9.26
CA VAL A 232 -17.32 19.39 -10.02
C VAL A 232 -17.96 18.20 -10.75
N PRO A 233 -18.06 18.23 -12.10
CA PRO A 233 -18.56 17.10 -12.89
C PRO A 233 -17.76 15.83 -12.61
N THR A 234 -18.46 14.72 -12.41
CA THR A 234 -17.88 13.43 -12.00
C THR A 234 -18.50 12.28 -12.82
N VAL A 235 -17.70 11.71 -13.71
CA VAL A 235 -18.08 10.53 -14.51
C VAL A 235 -17.64 9.26 -13.81
N TYR A 236 -18.51 8.27 -13.77
CA TYR A 236 -18.16 6.91 -13.39
C TYR A 236 -18.37 5.97 -14.58
N GLU A 237 -17.29 5.33 -15.03
CA GLU A 237 -17.29 4.35 -16.11
C GLU A 237 -17.10 2.93 -15.55
N ASP A 238 -18.15 2.12 -15.66
CA ASP A 238 -18.13 0.68 -15.37
C ASP A 238 -17.36 -0.07 -16.47
N LYS A 239 -16.84 -1.27 -16.18
CA LYS A 239 -16.13 -2.15 -17.13
C LYS A 239 -16.93 -2.49 -18.39
N SER A 240 -18.26 -2.38 -18.31
CA SER A 240 -19.16 -2.55 -19.45
C SER A 240 -19.15 -1.36 -20.42
N GLY A 241 -18.37 -0.30 -20.15
CA GLY A 241 -18.41 0.98 -20.87
C GLY A 241 -19.65 1.83 -20.54
N LYS A 242 -20.46 1.42 -19.55
CA LYS A 242 -21.60 2.23 -19.12
C LYS A 242 -21.10 3.38 -18.25
N GLN A 243 -21.27 4.59 -18.75
CA GLN A 243 -20.97 5.81 -18.04
C GLN A 243 -22.20 6.27 -17.23
N ARG A 244 -21.96 6.92 -16.08
CA ARG A 244 -22.96 7.58 -15.24
C ARG A 244 -22.46 8.98 -14.90
N TYR A 245 -23.35 9.96 -14.94
CA TYR A 245 -22.99 11.37 -14.76
C TYR A 245 -23.51 11.86 -13.42
N SER A 246 -22.57 12.19 -12.54
CA SER A 246 -22.81 12.69 -11.20
C SER A 246 -22.01 13.96 -10.98
N TYR A 247 -22.34 14.71 -9.94
CA TYR A 247 -21.59 15.92 -9.64
C TYR A 247 -21.27 15.95 -8.14
N GLN A 248 -19.98 16.09 -7.84
CA GLN A 248 -19.51 16.36 -6.48
C GLN A 248 -19.56 17.87 -6.23
N TYR A 249 -19.61 18.30 -4.98
CA TYR A 249 -19.48 19.72 -4.67
C TYR A 249 -18.75 19.96 -3.37
N THR A 250 -18.10 21.11 -3.30
CA THR A 250 -17.61 21.69 -2.04
C THR A 250 -18.55 22.80 -1.61
N VAL A 251 -18.63 23.07 -0.30
CA VAL A 251 -19.53 24.08 0.27
C VAL A 251 -18.79 25.01 1.21
N ALA A 252 -19.07 26.30 1.09
CA ALA A 252 -18.80 27.31 2.11
C ALA A 252 -20.13 27.92 2.57
N ASN A 253 -20.28 28.18 3.87
CA ASN A 253 -21.50 28.72 4.46
C ASN A 253 -21.28 30.12 5.06
N LYS A 254 -22.28 30.99 4.92
CA LYS A 254 -22.32 32.34 5.50
C LYS A 254 -23.71 32.61 6.07
N GLU A 255 -23.76 33.28 7.22
CA GLU A 255 -24.99 33.73 7.88
C GLU A 255 -24.97 35.25 7.99
N TYR A 256 -26.08 35.92 7.67
CA TYR A 256 -26.24 37.37 7.81
C TYR A 256 -27.71 37.79 7.85
N VAL A 257 -28.02 38.89 8.54
CA VAL A 257 -29.34 39.52 8.48
C VAL A 257 -29.30 40.66 7.47
N ALA A 258 -30.21 40.66 6.49
CA ALA A 258 -30.34 41.71 5.49
C ALA A 258 -31.62 42.53 5.70
N TYR A 259 -31.46 43.84 5.87
CA TYR A 259 -32.57 44.79 5.97
C TYR A 259 -32.88 45.34 4.56
N SER A 260 -34.13 45.23 4.12
CA SER A 260 -34.58 45.91 2.90
C SER A 260 -34.69 47.42 3.11
N HIS A 261 -34.76 48.21 2.02
CA HIS A 261 -35.04 49.64 2.07
C HIS A 261 -36.35 50.00 2.79
N THR A 262 -37.28 49.05 2.93
CA THR A 262 -38.55 49.23 3.66
C THR A 262 -38.45 48.91 5.16
N GLY A 263 -37.27 48.58 5.67
CA GLY A 263 -37.05 48.10 7.05
C GLY A 263 -37.46 46.64 7.26
N ARG A 264 -38.22 46.03 6.34
CA ARG A 264 -38.57 44.60 6.39
C ARG A 264 -37.33 43.73 6.18
N ILE A 265 -37.19 42.68 6.97
CA ILE A 265 -36.22 41.61 6.77
C ILE A 265 -36.93 40.54 5.92
N ILE A 266 -36.29 40.09 4.84
CA ILE A 266 -36.79 38.97 4.02
C ILE A 266 -35.67 37.93 3.98
N PRO A 267 -35.60 37.04 4.99
CA PRO A 267 -34.56 36.03 5.04
C PRO A 267 -34.85 34.93 4.01
N ALA A 268 -33.80 34.31 3.49
CA ALA A 268 -33.89 33.17 2.59
C ALA A 268 -32.65 32.29 2.68
N ILE A 269 -32.79 31.04 2.23
CA ILE A 269 -31.74 30.03 2.21
C ILE A 269 -31.22 29.94 0.77
N TRP A 270 -30.09 30.56 0.50
CA TRP A 270 -29.51 30.67 -0.84
C TRP A 270 -28.51 29.55 -1.11
N PHE A 271 -28.66 28.89 -2.25
CA PHE A 271 -27.70 27.95 -2.81
C PHE A 271 -27.12 28.57 -4.08
N ARG A 272 -26.04 29.35 -3.92
CA ARG A 272 -25.28 29.93 -5.02
C ARG A 272 -24.37 28.84 -5.56
N TYR A 273 -24.42 28.56 -6.85
CA TYR A 273 -23.65 27.48 -7.46
C TYR A 273 -22.82 27.98 -8.65
N ASP A 274 -21.61 27.43 -8.74
CA ASP A 274 -20.64 27.71 -9.78
C ASP A 274 -20.00 26.39 -10.22
N LEU A 275 -19.65 26.27 -11.51
CA LEU A 275 -19.17 25.05 -12.15
C LEU A 275 -17.65 25.07 -12.27
N SER A 276 -17.01 23.95 -11.92
CA SER A 276 -15.59 23.74 -12.17
C SER A 276 -15.36 23.35 -13.64
N PRO A 277 -14.37 23.92 -14.33
CA PRO A 277 -13.99 23.48 -15.69
C PRO A 277 -13.25 22.14 -15.69
N ILE A 278 -12.95 21.56 -14.52
CA ILE A 278 -12.26 20.28 -14.37
C ILE A 278 -13.29 19.18 -14.08
N THR A 279 -13.23 18.11 -14.86
CA THR A 279 -14.05 16.91 -14.73
C THR A 279 -13.21 15.76 -14.14
N VAL A 280 -13.79 15.05 -13.18
CA VAL A 280 -13.19 13.84 -12.58
C VAL A 280 -13.79 12.60 -13.23
N LYS A 281 -12.97 11.67 -13.71
CA LYS A 281 -13.44 10.40 -14.26
C LYS A 281 -12.89 9.22 -13.48
N TYR A 282 -13.79 8.45 -12.89
CA TYR A 282 -13.51 7.18 -12.25
C TYR A 282 -13.73 6.04 -13.26
N THR A 283 -12.67 5.30 -13.59
CA THR A 283 -12.74 4.16 -14.51
C THR A 283 -12.48 2.87 -13.74
N GLU A 284 -13.43 1.93 -13.75
CA GLU A 284 -13.18 0.59 -13.22
C GLU A 284 -12.27 -0.20 -14.17
N ARG A 285 -11.06 -0.53 -13.72
CA ARG A 285 -10.15 -1.42 -14.46
C ARG A 285 -9.89 -2.72 -13.68
N ARG A 286 -9.66 -3.79 -14.43
CA ARG A 286 -9.11 -5.04 -13.89
C ARG A 286 -7.59 -4.99 -13.97
N GLN A 287 -6.93 -5.56 -12.97
CA GLN A 287 -5.49 -5.78 -13.00
C GLN A 287 -5.12 -6.65 -14.21
N PRO A 288 -4.11 -6.27 -15.02
CA PRO A 288 -3.74 -7.02 -16.21
C PRO A 288 -3.06 -8.35 -15.85
N LEU A 289 -3.34 -9.41 -16.62
CA LEU A 289 -2.88 -10.78 -16.36
C LEU A 289 -1.38 -10.92 -16.09
N TYR A 290 -0.54 -10.07 -16.68
CA TYR A 290 0.91 -10.11 -16.42
C TYR A 290 1.26 -9.87 -14.94
N ARG A 291 0.48 -9.05 -14.21
CA ARG A 291 0.71 -8.80 -12.77
C ARG A 291 0.61 -10.10 -11.97
N PHE A 292 -0.53 -10.78 -12.08
CA PHE A 292 -0.76 -12.08 -11.46
C PHE A 292 0.32 -13.11 -11.82
N ILE A 293 0.69 -13.19 -13.11
CA ILE A 293 1.77 -14.08 -13.58
C ILE A 293 3.12 -13.72 -12.94
N THR A 294 3.47 -12.44 -12.84
CA THR A 294 4.71 -12.01 -12.17
C THR A 294 4.72 -12.31 -10.68
N THR A 295 3.61 -12.14 -9.95
CA THR A 295 3.57 -12.52 -8.52
C THR A 295 3.64 -14.02 -8.33
N MET A 296 2.98 -14.81 -9.19
CA MET A 296 3.10 -16.28 -9.23
C MET A 296 4.55 -16.76 -9.39
N PHE A 297 5.33 -16.12 -10.27
CA PHE A 297 6.76 -16.41 -10.41
C PHE A 297 7.56 -15.97 -9.18
N SER A 298 7.27 -14.80 -8.62
CA SER A 298 7.91 -14.29 -7.40
C SER A 298 7.75 -15.25 -6.21
N MET A 299 6.56 -15.80 -5.99
CA MET A 299 6.32 -16.80 -4.95
C MET A 299 7.17 -18.06 -5.12
N LYS A 300 7.34 -18.54 -6.35
CA LYS A 300 8.21 -19.69 -6.65
C LYS A 300 9.70 -19.38 -6.53
N PHE A 301 10.10 -18.11 -6.67
CA PHE A 301 11.49 -17.66 -6.62
C PHE A 301 11.93 -17.07 -5.28
N ASN A 302 11.07 -17.01 -4.25
CA ASN A 302 11.50 -16.55 -2.92
C ASN A 302 12.60 -17.48 -2.36
N PRO A 303 13.84 -16.98 -2.14
CA PRO A 303 14.99 -17.82 -1.80
C PRO A 303 14.89 -18.52 -0.44
N PHE A 304 13.86 -18.26 0.38
CA PHE A 304 13.56 -19.10 1.54
C PHE A 304 13.23 -20.56 1.20
N LEU A 305 12.75 -20.85 -0.02
CA LEU A 305 12.63 -22.24 -0.52
C LEU A 305 13.98 -22.86 -0.92
N THR A 306 15.07 -22.09 -0.95
CA THR A 306 16.43 -22.55 -1.31
C THR A 306 17.30 -22.92 -0.09
N TRP A 307 16.68 -23.42 0.99
CA TRP A 307 17.36 -23.87 2.22
C TRP A 307 18.43 -24.98 2.03
N GLY A 308 18.63 -25.49 0.81
CA GLY A 308 19.82 -26.26 0.44
C GLY A 308 21.13 -25.45 0.41
N CYS A 309 21.08 -24.15 0.05
CA CYS A 309 22.31 -23.37 -0.24
C CYS A 309 23.04 -22.88 1.03
N SER A 310 22.30 -22.42 2.05
CA SER A 310 22.86 -22.02 3.35
C SER A 310 23.59 -23.17 4.05
N THR A 311 23.00 -24.37 3.97
CA THR A 311 23.52 -25.60 4.53
C THR A 311 24.84 -26.02 3.87
N HIS A 312 24.99 -25.79 2.56
CA HIS A 312 26.24 -26.06 1.84
C HIS A 312 27.38 -25.11 2.28
N ARG A 313 27.09 -23.82 2.45
CA ARG A 313 28.09 -22.82 2.92
C ARG A 313 28.57 -23.13 4.34
N LYS A 314 27.67 -23.46 5.27
CA LYS A 314 28.05 -23.84 6.66
C LYS A 314 28.92 -25.11 6.69
N ARG A 315 28.62 -26.12 5.86
CA ARG A 315 29.44 -27.34 5.74
C ARG A 315 30.84 -27.07 5.18
N HIS A 316 30.98 -26.14 4.24
CA HIS A 316 32.27 -25.78 3.66
C HIS A 316 33.16 -24.98 4.64
N VAL A 317 32.57 -24.03 5.39
CA VAL A 317 33.31 -23.18 6.34
C VAL A 317 33.73 -23.97 7.58
N ASN A 318 32.83 -24.76 8.17
CA ASN A 318 33.12 -25.55 9.38
C ASN A 318 33.66 -26.96 9.09
N ALA A 319 34.16 -27.21 7.86
CA ALA A 319 34.76 -28.48 7.50
C ALA A 319 35.98 -28.80 8.39
N PRO A 320 36.05 -29.99 9.04
CA PRO A 320 37.21 -30.39 9.81
C PRO A 320 38.45 -30.59 8.92
N SER A 321 39.63 -30.57 9.52
CA SER A 321 40.93 -30.50 8.80
C SER A 321 41.14 -31.62 7.77
N HIS A 322 40.67 -32.84 8.04
CA HIS A 322 40.75 -33.96 7.10
C HIS A 322 39.86 -33.79 5.86
N VAL A 323 38.70 -33.12 6.00
CA VAL A 323 37.80 -32.80 4.87
C VAL A 323 38.35 -31.63 4.05
N ARG A 324 38.86 -30.57 4.71
CA ARG A 324 39.49 -29.43 4.02
C ARG A 324 40.64 -29.85 3.10
N ARG A 325 41.42 -30.87 3.47
CA ARG A 325 42.52 -31.41 2.64
C ARG A 325 42.03 -31.98 1.30
N ASN A 326 40.85 -32.61 1.25
CA ASN A 326 40.26 -33.11 0.00
C ASN A 326 39.61 -31.99 -0.83
N ILE A 327 39.09 -30.94 -0.17
CA ILE A 327 38.57 -29.74 -0.85
C ILE A 327 39.71 -28.95 -1.53
N MET A 328 40.93 -28.98 -0.97
CA MET A 328 42.14 -28.31 -1.49
C MET A 328 42.94 -29.18 -2.49
N SER A 329 42.26 -29.92 -3.35
CA SER A 329 42.87 -30.71 -4.43
C SER A 329 43.16 -29.86 -5.68
N SER A 330 44.35 -30.00 -6.26
CA SER A 330 44.74 -29.30 -7.50
C SER A 330 44.76 -30.25 -8.71
N PRO A 331 44.34 -29.82 -9.91
CA PRO A 331 44.45 -30.63 -11.12
C PRO A 331 45.93 -30.90 -11.46
N THR A 332 46.26 -32.17 -11.74
CA THR A 332 47.62 -32.61 -12.04
C THR A 332 48.02 -32.32 -13.50
N PRO A 333 49.24 -31.83 -13.78
CA PRO A 333 49.67 -31.56 -15.15
C PRO A 333 49.86 -32.86 -15.96
N ARG A 334 49.54 -32.79 -17.27
CA ARG A 334 49.55 -33.96 -18.19
C ARG A 334 50.91 -34.69 -18.26
N SER A 335 52.02 -34.04 -17.94
CA SER A 335 53.37 -34.65 -17.94
C SER A 335 53.60 -35.70 -16.84
N CYS A 336 52.79 -35.72 -15.76
CA CYS A 336 52.87 -36.75 -14.72
C CYS A 336 52.03 -38.00 -15.04
N GLY A 337 51.26 -38.00 -16.15
CA GLY A 337 50.28 -39.04 -16.45
C GLY A 337 50.79 -40.19 -17.31
N ARG A 338 51.54 -41.14 -16.74
CA ARG A 338 51.71 -42.48 -17.35
C ARG A 338 51.62 -43.68 -16.39
N SER A 339 51.42 -43.49 -15.09
CA SER A 339 51.35 -44.60 -14.11
C SER A 339 50.32 -44.45 -12.98
N ALA A 340 49.46 -43.43 -13.03
CA ALA A 340 48.35 -43.27 -12.09
C ALA A 340 47.08 -42.80 -12.83
N THR A 341 45.94 -43.34 -12.43
CA THR A 341 44.61 -42.94 -12.92
C THR A 341 44.31 -41.48 -12.56
N SER A 342 43.53 -40.81 -13.43
CA SER A 342 43.40 -39.35 -13.47
C SER A 342 42.54 -38.74 -12.35
N ALA A 343 43.05 -38.77 -11.12
CA ALA A 343 42.43 -38.13 -9.95
C ALA A 343 43.25 -36.91 -9.47
N PRO A 344 42.61 -35.77 -9.13
CA PRO A 344 43.30 -34.60 -8.59
C PRO A 344 43.83 -34.90 -7.18
N CYS A 345 45.10 -34.59 -6.93
CA CYS A 345 45.76 -34.87 -5.64
C CYS A 345 45.57 -33.73 -4.64
N PRO A 346 45.49 -34.02 -3.32
CA PRO A 346 45.57 -33.01 -2.27
C PRO A 346 46.90 -32.24 -2.32
N SER A 347 46.85 -30.92 -2.18
CA SER A 347 48.05 -30.09 -2.14
C SER A 347 48.90 -30.34 -0.88
N ALA A 348 50.22 -30.37 -1.04
CA ALA A 348 51.18 -30.53 0.04
C ALA A 348 52.25 -29.42 -0.02
N ARG A 349 52.86 -29.09 1.14
CA ARG A 349 53.79 -27.95 1.27
C ARG A 349 55.11 -28.13 0.48
N THR A 350 55.39 -29.34 -0.01
CA THR A 350 56.58 -29.69 -0.81
C THR A 350 56.28 -29.84 -2.31
N THR A 351 55.05 -29.62 -2.76
CA THR A 351 54.69 -29.77 -4.18
C THR A 351 54.96 -28.46 -4.93
N GLY A 352 55.78 -28.51 -5.99
CA GLY A 352 56.05 -27.34 -6.83
C GLY A 352 54.80 -26.85 -7.58
N SER A 353 54.44 -25.58 -7.42
CA SER A 353 53.28 -24.96 -8.06
C SER A 353 53.69 -23.98 -9.16
N ARG A 354 53.12 -24.10 -10.36
CA ARG A 354 53.47 -23.31 -11.56
C ARG A 354 53.09 -21.82 -11.52
N TRP A 355 52.58 -21.31 -10.40
CA TRP A 355 52.02 -19.96 -10.26
C TRP A 355 53.05 -18.82 -10.21
N PHE A 356 54.36 -19.09 -10.31
CA PHE A 356 55.42 -18.10 -10.05
C PHE A 356 56.42 -17.86 -11.21
N GLU A 357 56.21 -18.43 -12.40
CA GLU A 357 57.13 -18.26 -13.54
C GLU A 357 56.67 -17.24 -14.60
N ASP A 358 55.38 -16.87 -14.66
CA ASP A 358 54.85 -16.01 -15.73
C ASP A 358 54.87 -14.50 -15.40
N THR A 359 55.02 -14.09 -14.14
CA THR A 359 55.17 -12.67 -13.76
C THR A 359 56.53 -12.06 -14.19
N ALA A 360 57.54 -12.89 -14.45
CA ALA A 360 58.87 -12.43 -14.88
C ALA A 360 58.99 -12.20 -16.41
N LYS A 361 57.99 -12.60 -17.21
CA LYS A 361 58.01 -12.46 -18.68
C LYS A 361 57.16 -11.31 -19.23
N VAL A 362 56.23 -10.78 -18.44
CA VAL A 362 55.34 -9.68 -18.88
C VAL A 362 56.05 -8.31 -18.86
N SER A 363 57.11 -8.12 -18.07
CA SER A 363 57.85 -6.84 -17.99
C SER A 363 58.91 -6.63 -19.08
N LYS A 364 58.94 -7.46 -20.14
CA LYS A 364 59.85 -7.34 -21.29
C LYS A 364 59.15 -7.15 -22.64
N LEU A 365 57.85 -6.88 -22.63
CA LEU A 365 57.02 -6.52 -23.80
C LEU A 365 56.41 -5.11 -23.67
N ALA A 366 57.01 -4.28 -22.81
CA ALA A 366 56.64 -2.88 -22.58
C ALA A 366 57.88 -1.96 -22.62
N ARG A 367 58.70 -2.15 -23.65
CA ARG A 367 59.74 -1.21 -24.15
C ARG A 367 59.87 -1.41 -25.66
#